data_AF-A0A8C3MH32-F1
#
_entry.id   AF-A0A8C3MH32-F1
#
_cell.length_a   1.000
_cell.length_b   1.000
_cell.length_c   1.000
_cell.angle_alpha   90.00
_cell.angle_beta   90.00
_cell.angle_gamma   90.00
#
_symmetry.space_group_name_H-M   'P 1'
#
loop_
_entity.id
_entity.type
_entity.pdbx_description
1 polymer ?
#
loop_
_entity_poly.entity_id
_entity_poly.type
_entity_poly.pdbx_seq_one_letter_code
_entity_poly.pdbx_strand_id
1 'polypeptide(L)'
;LITSSSFPGMVLWVQVGAWTYHYSDQGDYTWEQARNFCQTFFTDLVAIQNQQEIEYLNKSLPFHGRYYWIGLRKLGGIWTWVGTGKALSKEAENWALGEPNNRRSNQDCVEIYIQRPQQAGKWNDEPCNRKKKALCYRASCQPFLCSQRGECVETIGSYRCECYPGFHGPECTDAVTCPVLRAPEKGELNCSHLHGDFTFGSTCAFSCQKGFVLKGPESRECTATGTWTGDATRCEGRAAAGAQGVTEMHCSHLHGNFTYGSTCAFSCQKGFVLKGLESRECTAMGIWTGDTPHCEAVTCPVLRAPEKGELNCSHLHGDFTFGSTCAFSCQKGFVLKGPENRECTATGTWTGDATRCEAIACPVLSAPDQGEMHCSHLHGNFTYGSMCAFSCQTGFALVGLQSRECTAMGTWTGDTPHCEAISCPVLRAPEKGELNCSHLHGDFTFGSTCAFSCQKGFVLKGPESRECTATGTWTGDAPRCEGRAAATAQGVTGRRAACFHIHGDFTFGSTCAFSCQKGFVLKGPESRECTATGIWTGDPTHCKGKSCGLTHICSLAGLVLSGGLIALLAKRLSDRGTEMLPAAHPSFGQGLSGRVVTVPGEAGVIRSV
;
A
#
# COMPACT_ATOMS: atom_id res chain seq x y z
N LEU A 1 -20.62 -36.26 96.58
CA LEU A 1 -19.79 -35.61 97.62
C LEU A 1 -18.72 -34.75 96.94
N ILE A 2 -19.00 -33.46 96.77
CA ILE A 2 -18.09 -32.31 96.76
C ILE A 2 -19.02 -31.14 97.05
N THR A 3 -18.73 -30.34 98.08
CA THR A 3 -19.61 -29.26 98.53
C THR A 3 -18.93 -27.91 98.30
N SER A 4 -19.21 -27.29 97.15
CA SER A 4 -18.88 -25.89 96.91
C SER A 4 -20.10 -25.03 97.28
N SER A 5 -20.08 -24.43 98.47
CA SER A 5 -21.13 -23.53 98.94
C SER A 5 -21.28 -22.33 98.01
N SER A 6 -22.50 -22.07 97.56
CA SER A 6 -22.87 -20.80 96.92
C SER A 6 -22.68 -19.66 97.93
N PHE A 7 -21.60 -18.90 97.78
CA PHE A 7 -21.52 -17.55 98.34
C PHE A 7 -22.29 -16.61 97.40
N PRO A 8 -23.41 -16.00 97.82
CA PRO A 8 -23.87 -14.78 97.16
C PRO A 8 -22.73 -13.77 97.29
N GLY A 9 -22.35 -13.12 96.18
CA GLY A 9 -21.28 -12.13 96.21
C GLY A 9 -21.58 -11.09 97.29
N MET A 10 -20.67 -10.94 98.26
CA MET A 10 -20.80 -9.93 99.30
C MET A 10 -20.63 -8.57 98.64
N VAL A 11 -21.74 -7.99 98.19
CA VAL A 11 -21.79 -6.60 97.74
C VAL A 11 -21.34 -5.76 98.93
N LEU A 12 -20.08 -5.30 98.89
CA LEU A 12 -19.68 -4.17 99.70
C LEU A 12 -20.48 -2.98 99.20
N TRP A 13 -21.65 -2.80 99.81
CA TRP A 13 -22.28 -1.50 99.93
C TRP A 13 -21.31 -0.65 100.74
N VAL A 14 -20.31 -0.09 100.06
CA VAL A 14 -19.67 1.14 100.52
C VAL A 14 -20.83 2.13 100.61
N GLN A 15 -21.32 2.36 101.83
CA GLN A 15 -22.17 3.49 102.10
C GLN A 15 -21.30 4.73 101.90
N VAL A 16 -21.17 5.16 100.65
CA VAL A 16 -20.52 6.42 100.31
C VAL A 16 -21.27 7.48 101.11
N GLY A 17 -20.55 8.12 102.02
CA GLY A 17 -21.14 8.92 103.08
C GLY A 17 -21.75 10.19 102.49
N ALA A 18 -23.00 10.08 102.03
CA ALA A 18 -23.84 11.15 101.54
C ALA A 18 -23.56 12.48 102.24
N TRP A 19 -23.50 13.59 101.48
CA TRP A 19 -23.33 14.94 102.04
C TRP A 19 -24.46 15.22 103.02
N THR A 20 -24.13 15.02 104.29
CA THR A 20 -25.09 14.90 105.39
C THR A 20 -24.73 15.89 106.48
N TYR A 21 -25.76 16.56 106.98
CA TYR A 21 -25.64 17.59 107.98
C TYR A 21 -25.94 17.00 109.34
N HIS A 22 -25.00 17.17 110.26
CA HIS A 22 -25.08 16.63 111.61
C HIS A 22 -24.95 17.80 112.59
N TYR A 23 -25.64 17.75 113.71
CA TYR A 23 -25.52 18.78 114.74
C TYR A 23 -25.22 18.16 116.10
N SER A 24 -24.55 18.94 116.96
CA SER A 24 -24.18 18.46 118.29
C SER A 24 -25.42 18.21 119.15
N ASP A 25 -25.64 16.96 119.56
CA ASP A 25 -26.76 16.55 120.42
C ASP A 25 -26.63 17.18 121.83
N GLN A 26 -25.47 17.04 122.46
CA GLN A 26 -25.23 17.48 123.83
C GLN A 26 -24.64 18.89 123.88
N GLY A 27 -25.19 19.74 124.76
CA GLY A 27 -24.63 21.05 125.09
C GLY A 27 -24.60 22.10 123.98
N ASP A 28 -23.89 23.20 124.25
CA ASP A 28 -23.59 24.32 123.35
C ASP A 28 -22.10 24.69 123.47
N TYR A 29 -21.49 25.05 122.34
CA TYR A 29 -20.04 25.18 122.14
C TYR A 29 -19.65 26.57 121.65
N THR A 30 -18.43 27.03 121.99
CA THR A 30 -17.80 28.15 121.26
C THR A 30 -17.52 27.75 119.82
N TRP A 31 -17.31 28.71 118.90
CA TRP A 31 -17.11 28.36 117.48
C TRP A 31 -15.90 27.43 117.28
N GLU A 32 -14.79 27.66 117.97
CA GLU A 32 -13.61 26.77 117.91
C GLU A 32 -13.90 25.37 118.48
N GLN A 33 -14.69 25.28 119.56
CA GLN A 33 -15.13 24.00 120.13
C GLN A 33 -16.10 23.26 119.19
N ALA A 34 -16.99 24.00 118.53
CA ALA A 34 -17.92 23.48 117.54
C ALA A 34 -17.17 22.96 116.29
N ARG A 35 -16.13 23.67 115.86
CA ARG A 35 -15.24 23.21 114.79
C ARG A 35 -14.51 21.93 115.18
N ASN A 36 -13.88 21.90 116.34
CA ASN A 36 -13.17 20.72 116.82
C ASN A 36 -14.10 19.50 116.95
N PHE A 37 -15.34 19.69 117.43
CA PHE A 37 -16.38 18.66 117.43
C PHE A 37 -16.66 18.15 116.00
N CYS A 38 -16.90 19.05 115.04
CA CYS A 38 -17.19 18.66 113.67
C CYS A 38 -16.02 17.95 112.97
N GLN A 39 -14.78 18.37 113.21
CA GLN A 39 -13.58 17.72 112.67
C GLN A 39 -13.23 16.40 113.37
N THR A 40 -13.73 16.16 114.59
CA THR A 40 -13.53 14.89 115.33
C THR A 40 -14.48 13.79 114.85
N PHE A 41 -15.72 14.14 114.50
CA PHE A 41 -16.79 13.16 114.21
C PHE A 41 -17.31 13.18 112.76
N PHE A 42 -17.04 14.24 112.00
CA PHE A 42 -17.50 14.46 110.62
C PHE A 42 -16.34 15.04 109.77
N THR A 43 -16.61 15.87 108.76
CA THR A 43 -15.56 16.52 107.95
C THR A 43 -15.14 17.87 108.54
N ASP A 44 -16.07 18.82 108.67
CA ASP A 44 -15.85 20.12 109.34
C ASP A 44 -17.21 20.78 109.65
N LEU A 45 -17.21 22.02 110.17
CA LEU A 45 -18.40 22.87 110.19
C LEU A 45 -18.95 23.09 108.76
N VAL A 46 -20.27 23.15 108.61
CA VAL A 46 -20.96 23.20 107.31
C VAL A 46 -20.44 24.33 106.41
N ALA A 47 -20.15 23.99 105.16
CA ALA A 47 -19.69 24.89 104.11
C ALA A 47 -20.78 25.04 103.04
N ILE A 48 -21.64 26.05 103.20
CA ILE A 48 -22.88 26.17 102.42
C ILE A 48 -22.58 26.68 101.00
N GLN A 49 -23.07 25.94 100.01
CA GLN A 49 -22.70 26.11 98.60
C GLN A 49 -23.74 26.88 97.79
N ASN A 50 -25.03 26.85 98.17
CA ASN A 50 -26.14 27.48 97.44
C ASN A 50 -27.40 27.67 98.30
N GLN A 51 -28.42 28.35 97.77
CA GLN A 51 -29.69 28.62 98.47
C GLN A 51 -30.54 27.36 98.74
N GLN A 52 -30.47 26.32 97.91
CA GLN A 52 -31.26 25.08 98.13
C GLN A 52 -30.76 24.32 99.37
N GLU A 53 -29.45 24.35 99.62
CA GLU A 53 -28.85 23.84 100.86
C GLU A 53 -29.32 24.64 102.10
N ILE A 54 -29.47 25.96 101.99
CA ILE A 54 -30.01 26.81 103.07
C ILE A 54 -31.47 26.43 103.38
N GLU A 55 -32.31 26.31 102.35
CA GLU A 55 -33.70 25.88 102.51
C GLU A 55 -33.80 24.48 103.12
N TYR A 56 -32.96 23.55 102.66
CA TYR A 56 -32.86 22.19 103.21
C TYR A 56 -32.46 22.21 104.69
N LEU A 57 -31.41 22.95 105.06
CA LEU A 57 -30.92 23.07 106.43
C LEU A 57 -32.00 23.67 107.35
N ASN A 58 -32.61 24.78 106.93
CA ASN A 58 -33.66 25.46 107.69
C ASN A 58 -34.93 24.61 107.86
N LYS A 59 -35.24 23.75 106.89
CA LYS A 59 -36.36 22.80 106.96
C LYS A 59 -36.05 21.58 107.84
N SER A 60 -34.83 21.07 107.79
CA SER A 60 -34.46 19.75 108.34
C SER A 60 -33.89 19.80 109.76
N LEU A 61 -33.30 20.92 110.17
CA LEU A 61 -32.77 21.11 111.52
C LEU A 61 -33.86 21.63 112.47
N PRO A 62 -33.93 21.15 113.72
CA PRO A 62 -34.91 21.65 114.69
C PRO A 62 -34.60 23.07 115.15
N PHE A 63 -35.62 23.83 115.52
CA PHE A 63 -35.43 25.14 116.18
C PHE A 63 -34.54 25.03 117.43
N HIS A 64 -33.57 25.93 117.58
CA HIS A 64 -32.74 26.03 118.77
C HIS A 64 -32.59 27.49 119.24
N GLY A 65 -32.86 27.74 120.53
CA GLY A 65 -32.93 29.09 121.10
C GLY A 65 -31.60 29.87 121.17
N ARG A 66 -30.46 29.22 120.90
CA ARG A 66 -29.15 29.89 120.70
C ARG A 66 -28.60 29.76 119.27
N TYR A 67 -29.42 29.24 118.35
CA TYR A 67 -29.07 28.95 116.96
C TYR A 67 -27.88 27.98 116.82
N TYR A 68 -27.29 27.95 115.63
CA TYR A 68 -26.22 27.02 115.21
C TYR A 68 -25.03 27.80 114.62
N TRP A 69 -23.80 27.35 114.88
CA TRP A 69 -22.58 27.82 114.23
C TRP A 69 -22.40 27.18 112.85
N ILE A 70 -22.05 27.97 111.83
CA ILE A 70 -21.66 27.47 110.49
C ILE A 70 -20.16 27.67 110.24
N GLY A 71 -19.62 27.02 109.19
CA GLY A 71 -18.20 27.06 108.84
C GLY A 71 -17.72 28.36 108.21
N LEU A 72 -18.56 29.41 108.17
CA LEU A 72 -18.18 30.71 107.64
C LEU A 72 -17.46 31.52 108.72
N ARG A 73 -16.25 31.99 108.42
CA ARG A 73 -15.43 32.82 109.31
C ARG A 73 -14.76 33.95 108.54
N LYS A 74 -14.54 35.08 109.21
CA LYS A 74 -13.79 36.22 108.70
C LYS A 74 -12.29 35.94 108.86
N LEU A 75 -11.57 35.84 107.75
CA LEU A 75 -10.13 35.57 107.71
C LEU A 75 -9.48 36.61 106.79
N GLY A 76 -8.54 37.41 107.30
CA GLY A 76 -7.91 38.50 106.54
C GLY A 76 -8.89 39.57 106.02
N GLY A 77 -10.08 39.67 106.62
CA GLY A 77 -11.18 40.52 106.16
C GLY A 77 -12.17 39.86 105.19
N ILE A 78 -11.86 38.67 104.67
CA ILE A 78 -12.70 37.92 103.71
C ILE A 78 -13.53 36.85 104.43
N TRP A 79 -14.80 36.71 104.06
CA TRP A 79 -15.64 35.61 104.53
C TRP A 79 -15.28 34.31 103.81
N THR A 80 -14.80 33.32 104.56
CA THR A 80 -14.23 32.06 104.04
C THR A 80 -14.87 30.86 104.71
N TRP A 81 -15.23 29.84 103.92
CA TRP A 81 -15.69 28.54 104.40
C TRP A 81 -14.50 27.71 104.88
N VAL A 82 -14.30 27.65 106.20
CA VAL A 82 -13.08 27.08 106.80
C VAL A 82 -12.89 25.59 106.48
N GLY A 83 -13.98 24.86 106.24
CA GLY A 83 -14.00 23.44 105.94
C GLY A 83 -13.76 23.07 104.48
N THR A 84 -13.70 24.05 103.57
CA THR A 84 -13.41 23.83 102.13
C THR A 84 -12.33 24.77 101.58
N GLY A 85 -11.91 25.77 102.35
CA GLY A 85 -10.96 26.81 101.93
C GLY A 85 -11.53 27.82 100.93
N LYS A 86 -12.77 27.65 100.47
CA LYS A 86 -13.40 28.50 99.46
C LYS A 86 -13.88 29.82 100.11
N ALA A 87 -13.67 30.93 99.42
CA ALA A 87 -14.33 32.19 99.75
C ALA A 87 -15.86 32.08 99.56
N LEU A 88 -16.62 32.93 100.25
CA LEU A 88 -18.07 33.00 100.07
C LEU A 88 -18.45 33.41 98.64
N SER A 89 -19.32 32.64 97.98
CA SER A 89 -19.90 32.98 96.68
C SER A 89 -21.19 33.79 96.84
N LYS A 90 -21.46 34.68 95.88
CA LYS A 90 -22.70 35.47 95.82
C LYS A 90 -23.96 34.61 95.74
N GLU A 91 -23.84 33.40 95.19
CA GLU A 91 -24.94 32.42 95.11
C GLU A 91 -25.28 31.80 96.48
N ALA A 92 -24.30 31.71 97.38
CA ALA A 92 -24.49 31.21 98.75
C ALA A 92 -24.82 32.31 99.75
N GLU A 93 -24.48 33.58 99.49
CA GLU A 93 -24.72 34.72 100.39
C GLU A 93 -26.16 34.75 100.94
N ASN A 94 -26.30 34.74 102.27
CA ASN A 94 -27.61 34.72 102.90
C ASN A 94 -27.67 35.49 104.24
N TRP A 95 -27.04 36.65 104.30
CA TRP A 95 -27.07 37.53 105.46
C TRP A 95 -28.49 38.01 105.82
N ALA A 96 -28.72 38.25 107.11
CA ALA A 96 -29.93 38.90 107.62
C ALA A 96 -29.91 40.42 107.33
N LEU A 97 -31.09 41.05 107.38
CA LEU A 97 -31.25 42.48 107.16
C LEU A 97 -30.48 43.28 108.20
N GLY A 98 -29.44 43.99 107.75
CA GLY A 98 -28.52 44.76 108.59
C GLY A 98 -27.21 44.03 108.92
N GLU A 99 -27.04 42.80 108.47
CA GLU A 99 -25.86 41.95 108.72
C GLU A 99 -24.99 41.77 107.46
N PRO A 100 -23.66 41.51 107.60
CA PRO A 100 -22.89 41.44 108.85
C PRO A 100 -22.54 42.82 109.41
N ASN A 101 -22.78 43.04 110.70
CA ASN A 101 -22.69 44.36 111.33
C ASN A 101 -21.39 44.63 112.12
N ASN A 102 -20.64 43.58 112.48
CA ASN A 102 -19.38 43.64 113.25
C ASN A 102 -19.41 44.53 114.52
N ARG A 103 -20.50 44.45 115.30
CA ARG A 103 -20.67 45.09 116.62
C ARG A 103 -19.43 44.86 117.48
N ARG A 104 -18.88 45.96 118.03
CA ARG A 104 -17.68 45.98 118.89
C ARG A 104 -16.40 45.43 118.22
N SER A 105 -16.38 45.31 116.90
CA SER A 105 -15.22 44.87 116.10
C SER A 105 -14.69 43.48 116.49
N ASN A 106 -15.56 42.56 116.91
CA ASN A 106 -15.16 41.22 117.36
C ASN A 106 -16.10 40.08 116.93
N GLN A 107 -16.84 40.25 115.82
CA GLN A 107 -17.76 39.27 115.27
C GLN A 107 -17.17 38.59 114.02
N ASP A 108 -16.19 37.72 114.21
CA ASP A 108 -15.53 37.02 113.09
C ASP A 108 -16.18 35.66 112.74
N CYS A 109 -17.16 35.20 113.50
CA CYS A 109 -17.80 33.88 113.36
C CYS A 109 -19.29 34.02 113.05
N VAL A 110 -19.86 33.10 112.26
CA VAL A 110 -21.22 33.23 111.71
C VAL A 110 -22.18 32.18 112.24
N GLU A 111 -23.39 32.61 112.61
CA GLU A 111 -24.51 31.74 112.98
C GLU A 111 -25.62 31.71 111.91
N ILE A 112 -26.46 30.66 111.95
CA ILE A 112 -27.63 30.50 111.07
C ILE A 112 -28.96 30.41 111.84
N TYR A 113 -29.93 31.22 111.43
CA TYR A 113 -31.25 31.36 112.05
C TYR A 113 -32.24 30.24 111.66
N ILE A 114 -31.92 29.00 112.03
CA ILE A 114 -32.79 27.82 111.83
C ILE A 114 -34.17 28.03 112.46
N GLN A 115 -35.22 27.88 111.65
CA GLN A 115 -36.64 27.93 112.02
C GLN A 115 -37.07 29.19 112.80
N ARG A 116 -36.34 30.30 112.62
CA ARG A 116 -36.64 31.59 113.28
C ARG A 116 -37.92 32.22 112.71
N PRO A 117 -38.89 32.70 113.52
CA PRO A 117 -40.17 33.25 113.04
C PRO A 117 -40.06 34.44 112.06
N GLN A 118 -38.92 35.13 112.05
CA GLN A 118 -38.58 36.15 111.06
C GLN A 118 -37.13 35.91 110.61
N GLN A 119 -36.89 36.02 109.30
CA GLN A 119 -35.57 35.81 108.70
C GLN A 119 -35.00 34.40 108.95
N ALA A 120 -35.84 33.37 108.77
CA ALA A 120 -35.43 31.97 108.84
C ALA A 120 -34.30 31.66 107.83
N GLY A 121 -33.36 30.81 108.21
CA GLY A 121 -32.19 30.44 107.41
C GLY A 121 -31.15 31.55 107.17
N LYS A 122 -31.45 32.81 107.49
CA LYS A 122 -30.51 33.95 107.36
C LYS A 122 -29.35 33.86 108.35
N TRP A 123 -28.26 34.56 108.04
CA TRP A 123 -27.03 34.56 108.83
C TRP A 123 -26.77 35.86 109.58
N ASN A 124 -26.02 35.75 110.67
CA ASN A 124 -25.58 36.86 111.52
C ASN A 124 -24.12 36.63 111.94
N ASP A 125 -23.30 37.69 112.00
CA ASP A 125 -21.97 37.62 112.61
C ASP A 125 -22.08 37.81 114.13
N GLU A 126 -21.36 37.01 114.90
CA GLU A 126 -21.43 36.97 116.37
C GLU A 126 -20.04 36.61 116.95
N PRO A 127 -19.66 37.06 118.16
CA PRO A 127 -18.33 36.78 118.68
C PRO A 127 -18.13 35.28 118.92
N CYS A 128 -17.00 34.75 118.45
CA CYS A 128 -16.69 33.32 118.43
C CYS A 128 -16.74 32.62 119.81
N ASN A 129 -16.75 33.39 120.91
CA ASN A 129 -16.87 32.91 122.28
C ASN A 129 -18.31 32.64 122.76
N ARG A 130 -19.36 32.94 121.96
CA ARG A 130 -20.73 32.53 122.29
C ARG A 130 -20.91 31.04 122.21
N LYS A 131 -21.84 30.51 123.02
CA LYS A 131 -22.21 29.10 123.02
C LYS A 131 -23.45 28.85 122.15
N LYS A 132 -23.31 28.01 121.13
CA LYS A 132 -24.36 27.60 120.18
C LYS A 132 -24.20 26.12 119.80
N LYS A 133 -25.16 25.54 119.08
CA LYS A 133 -25.01 24.20 118.49
C LYS A 133 -23.94 24.19 117.40
N ALA A 134 -23.14 23.13 117.33
CA ALA A 134 -22.30 22.89 116.16
C ALA A 134 -23.17 22.38 115.01
N LEU A 135 -22.96 22.87 113.78
CA LEU A 135 -23.56 22.31 112.56
C LEU A 135 -22.44 21.88 111.61
N CYS A 136 -22.31 20.56 111.48
CA CYS A 136 -21.25 19.87 110.77
C CYS A 136 -21.74 19.33 109.43
N TYR A 137 -20.81 19.08 108.52
CA TYR A 137 -21.06 18.28 107.32
C TYR A 137 -20.11 17.09 107.25
N ARG A 138 -20.50 16.05 106.50
CA ARG A 138 -19.63 14.93 106.11
C ARG A 138 -19.61 14.83 104.58
N ALA A 139 -18.43 14.86 103.97
CA ALA A 139 -18.27 14.81 102.51
C ALA A 139 -18.52 13.40 101.94
N SER A 140 -19.09 13.33 100.72
CA SER A 140 -19.27 12.07 99.97
C SER A 140 -18.13 11.81 98.99
N CYS A 141 -17.56 12.85 98.37
CA CYS A 141 -16.60 12.71 97.29
C CYS A 141 -15.24 12.17 97.76
N GLN A 142 -14.76 11.13 97.08
CA GLN A 142 -13.45 10.50 97.29
C GLN A 142 -12.70 10.39 95.94
N PRO A 143 -11.35 10.38 95.92
CA PRO A 143 -10.56 10.59 94.69
C PRO A 143 -10.75 9.57 93.56
N PHE A 144 -11.40 8.44 93.83
CA PHE A 144 -11.53 7.31 92.91
C PHE A 144 -12.98 7.00 92.47
N LEU A 145 -14.00 7.69 93.01
CA LEU A 145 -15.43 7.37 92.74
C LEU A 145 -15.85 7.60 91.28
N CYS A 146 -15.16 8.48 90.56
CA CYS A 146 -15.45 8.80 89.15
C CYS A 146 -14.42 8.18 88.20
N SER A 147 -13.88 7.00 88.54
CA SER A 147 -12.94 6.20 87.74
C SER A 147 -11.66 6.92 87.26
N GLN A 148 -11.30 8.06 87.85
CA GLN A 148 -10.29 9.01 87.33
C GLN A 148 -10.62 9.54 85.90
N ARG A 149 -11.89 9.43 85.49
CA ARG A 149 -12.43 9.76 84.16
C ARG A 149 -13.54 10.82 84.23
N GLY A 150 -13.65 11.52 85.34
CA GLY A 150 -14.60 12.59 85.59
C GLY A 150 -14.38 13.23 86.95
N GLU A 151 -15.04 14.37 87.16
CA GLU A 151 -14.95 15.13 88.41
C GLU A 151 -16.10 14.77 89.35
N CYS A 152 -15.81 14.61 90.65
CA CYS A 152 -16.82 14.31 91.66
C CYS A 152 -17.45 15.60 92.18
N VAL A 153 -18.79 15.70 92.07
CA VAL A 153 -19.57 16.86 92.48
C VAL A 153 -20.52 16.47 93.61
N GLU A 154 -20.38 17.13 94.75
CA GLU A 154 -21.25 16.96 95.92
C GLU A 154 -22.68 17.45 95.63
N THR A 155 -23.67 16.75 96.16
CA THR A 155 -25.10 17.07 96.04
C THR A 155 -25.82 16.81 97.36
N ILE A 156 -27.04 17.33 97.56
CA ILE A 156 -27.76 17.12 98.82
C ILE A 156 -28.06 15.62 99.00
N GLY A 157 -27.37 14.97 99.93
CA GLY A 157 -27.54 13.55 100.23
C GLY A 157 -26.86 12.56 99.28
N SER A 158 -25.98 13.00 98.36
CA SER A 158 -25.24 12.12 97.44
C SER A 158 -24.04 12.85 96.79
N TYR A 159 -23.26 12.16 95.98
CA TYR A 159 -22.44 12.78 94.93
C TYR A 159 -23.04 12.48 93.54
N ARG A 160 -22.50 13.13 92.50
CA ARG A 160 -22.56 12.70 91.09
C ARG A 160 -21.16 12.79 90.48
N CYS A 161 -20.95 12.11 89.35
CA CYS A 161 -19.75 12.27 88.53
C CYS A 161 -20.06 13.07 87.27
N GLU A 162 -19.19 14.01 86.91
CA GLU A 162 -19.23 14.76 85.65
C GLU A 162 -18.08 14.28 84.76
N CYS A 163 -18.43 13.43 83.78
CA CYS A 163 -17.46 12.65 83.02
C CYS A 163 -16.69 13.48 81.98
N TYR A 164 -15.41 13.13 81.80
CA TYR A 164 -14.59 13.67 80.73
C TYR A 164 -15.08 13.16 79.35
N PRO A 165 -14.87 13.94 78.27
CA PRO A 165 -15.36 13.59 76.94
C PRO A 165 -14.96 12.17 76.51
N GLY A 166 -15.96 11.40 76.05
CA GLY A 166 -15.78 10.01 75.62
C GLY A 166 -16.07 8.96 76.70
N PHE A 167 -16.42 9.37 77.92
CA PHE A 167 -16.91 8.48 78.98
C PHE A 167 -18.31 8.86 79.47
N HIS A 168 -19.06 7.87 79.95
CA HIS A 168 -20.40 8.03 80.55
C HIS A 168 -20.65 6.98 81.66
N GLY A 169 -21.90 6.91 82.12
CA GLY A 169 -22.29 6.09 83.26
C GLY A 169 -22.15 6.82 84.60
N PRO A 170 -22.70 6.29 85.70
CA PRO A 170 -22.73 6.96 87.00
C PRO A 170 -21.34 7.18 87.62
N GLU A 171 -20.36 6.33 87.26
CA GLU A 171 -18.98 6.34 87.79
C GLU A 171 -17.94 6.66 86.68
N CYS A 172 -18.38 7.13 85.51
CA CYS A 172 -17.53 7.39 84.32
C CYS A 172 -16.69 6.18 83.84
N THR A 173 -17.21 4.97 84.07
CA THR A 173 -16.62 3.70 83.64
C THR A 173 -16.71 3.49 82.13
N ASP A 174 -17.85 3.85 81.55
CA ASP A 174 -18.30 3.35 80.26
C ASP A 174 -17.73 4.22 79.13
N ALA A 175 -16.99 3.63 78.20
CA ALA A 175 -16.47 4.35 77.05
C ALA A 175 -17.52 4.45 75.92
N VAL A 176 -17.71 5.65 75.37
CA VAL A 176 -18.65 5.91 74.26
C VAL A 176 -18.35 4.96 73.10
N THR A 177 -19.37 4.22 72.65
CA THR A 177 -19.21 3.20 71.59
C THR A 177 -19.44 3.79 70.21
N CYS A 178 -18.54 3.55 69.26
CA CYS A 178 -18.73 3.88 67.84
C CYS A 178 -19.31 2.70 67.05
N PRO A 179 -19.92 2.94 65.86
CA PRO A 179 -20.37 1.88 64.97
C PRO A 179 -19.24 0.90 64.59
N VAL A 180 -19.51 -0.40 64.62
CA VAL A 180 -18.53 -1.45 64.28
C VAL A 180 -18.04 -1.28 62.84
N LEU A 181 -16.73 -1.09 62.67
CA LEU A 181 -16.09 -1.06 61.36
C LEU A 181 -15.88 -2.47 60.79
N ARG A 182 -15.84 -2.57 59.47
CA ARG A 182 -15.52 -3.79 58.72
C ARG A 182 -14.46 -3.47 57.67
N ALA A 183 -13.68 -4.48 57.27
CA ALA A 183 -12.75 -4.33 56.16
C ALA A 183 -13.53 -3.96 54.87
N PRO A 184 -13.02 -3.01 54.06
CA PRO A 184 -13.61 -2.72 52.76
C PRO A 184 -13.39 -3.89 51.80
N GLU A 185 -14.18 -3.96 50.72
CA GLU A 185 -13.99 -5.01 49.72
C GLU A 185 -12.57 -4.92 49.11
N LYS A 186 -11.90 -6.07 48.96
CA LYS A 186 -10.49 -6.20 48.56
C LYS A 186 -9.50 -5.46 49.48
N GLY A 187 -9.88 -5.18 50.71
CA GLY A 187 -9.00 -4.63 51.75
C GLY A 187 -9.01 -5.42 53.04
N GLU A 188 -8.20 -4.95 53.98
CA GLU A 188 -7.99 -5.52 55.32
C GLU A 188 -8.12 -4.41 56.37
N LEU A 189 -8.46 -4.81 57.59
CA LEU A 189 -8.72 -3.91 58.72
C LEU A 189 -7.99 -4.45 59.95
N ASN A 190 -7.19 -3.60 60.59
CA ASN A 190 -6.53 -3.89 61.86
C ASN A 190 -6.90 -2.81 62.88
N CYS A 191 -7.43 -3.19 64.04
CA CYS A 191 -7.93 -2.26 65.05
C CYS A 191 -7.27 -2.48 66.41
N SER A 192 -6.87 -1.39 67.05
CA SER A 192 -6.43 -1.33 68.45
C SER A 192 -7.54 -0.74 69.32
N HIS A 193 -8.01 -1.53 70.29
CA HIS A 193 -9.13 -1.20 71.18
C HIS A 193 -8.63 -0.92 72.59
N LEU A 194 -8.68 0.36 73.02
CA LEU A 194 -8.04 0.80 74.27
C LEU A 194 -8.95 0.65 75.50
N HIS A 195 -10.27 0.76 75.32
CA HIS A 195 -11.27 0.78 76.42
C HIS A 195 -12.46 -0.15 76.18
N GLY A 196 -12.37 -1.03 75.18
CA GLY A 196 -13.44 -1.93 74.71
C GLY A 196 -13.52 -1.94 73.19
N ASP A 197 -14.17 -2.97 72.64
CA ASP A 197 -14.28 -3.14 71.18
C ASP A 197 -15.06 -1.98 70.56
N PHE A 198 -14.42 -1.26 69.62
CA PHE A 198 -14.93 -0.08 68.92
C PHE A 198 -15.38 1.09 69.83
N THR A 199 -14.89 1.17 71.08
CA THR A 199 -15.14 2.33 71.98
C THR A 199 -14.21 3.51 71.73
N PHE A 200 -14.48 4.65 72.37
CA PHE A 200 -13.64 5.85 72.38
C PHE A 200 -12.14 5.55 72.53
N GLY A 201 -11.32 6.20 71.70
CA GLY A 201 -9.87 5.95 71.59
C GLY A 201 -9.50 4.70 70.78
N SER A 202 -10.47 3.91 70.32
CA SER A 202 -10.20 2.83 69.35
C SER A 202 -9.68 3.41 68.04
N THR A 203 -8.60 2.84 67.53
CA THR A 203 -7.96 3.22 66.27
C THR A 203 -8.00 2.04 65.31
N CYS A 204 -8.38 2.28 64.05
CA CYS A 204 -8.52 1.25 63.03
C CYS A 204 -7.77 1.68 61.76
N ALA A 205 -6.74 0.91 61.39
CA ALA A 205 -5.93 1.10 60.19
C ALA A 205 -6.44 0.23 59.04
N PHE A 206 -6.39 0.78 57.83
CA PHE A 206 -6.89 0.15 56.60
C PHE A 206 -5.74 -0.13 55.64
N SER A 207 -5.76 -1.30 55.00
CA SER A 207 -4.87 -1.62 53.89
C SER A 207 -5.66 -2.25 52.74
N CYS A 208 -5.05 -2.30 51.55
CA CYS A 208 -5.66 -2.88 50.36
C CYS A 208 -4.83 -4.05 49.83
N GLN A 209 -5.50 -5.06 49.29
CA GLN A 209 -4.86 -6.21 48.65
C GLN A 209 -4.03 -5.78 47.43
N LYS A 210 -3.04 -6.61 47.08
CA LYS A 210 -2.12 -6.34 45.97
C LYS A 210 -2.88 -6.02 44.67
N GLY A 211 -2.54 -4.88 44.05
CA GLY A 211 -3.19 -4.37 42.84
C GLY A 211 -4.29 -3.33 43.07
N PHE A 212 -4.66 -3.07 44.32
CA PHE A 212 -5.60 -2.02 44.70
C PHE A 212 -4.88 -0.83 45.36
N VAL A 213 -5.59 0.30 45.51
CA VAL A 213 -5.16 1.53 46.16
C VAL A 213 -6.26 2.02 47.10
N LEU A 214 -5.87 2.43 48.30
CA LEU A 214 -6.79 2.99 49.28
C LEU A 214 -7.27 4.38 48.84
N LYS A 215 -8.58 4.62 48.97
CA LYS A 215 -9.22 5.93 48.89
C LYS A 215 -9.88 6.23 50.23
N GLY A 216 -9.62 7.42 50.78
CA GLY A 216 -9.98 7.78 52.15
C GLY A 216 -8.75 7.79 53.07
N PRO A 217 -8.94 7.99 54.39
CA PRO A 217 -7.85 8.04 55.36
C PRO A 217 -7.23 6.67 55.63
N GLU A 218 -5.92 6.61 55.86
CA GLU A 218 -5.20 5.35 56.16
C GLU A 218 -5.59 4.75 57.53
N SER A 219 -6.00 5.59 58.47
CA SER A 219 -6.54 5.19 59.77
C SER A 219 -7.73 6.07 60.18
N ARG A 220 -8.63 5.51 60.98
CA ARG A 220 -9.77 6.21 61.59
C ARG A 220 -9.79 5.94 63.09
N GLU A 221 -10.29 6.90 63.85
CA GLU A 221 -10.34 6.89 65.32
C GLU A 221 -11.76 7.11 65.82
N CYS A 222 -12.17 6.39 66.87
CA CYS A 222 -13.46 6.56 67.52
C CYS A 222 -13.45 7.77 68.47
N THR A 223 -14.22 8.79 68.12
CA THR A 223 -14.25 10.08 68.84
C THR A 223 -15.19 10.07 70.05
N ALA A 224 -15.05 11.08 70.92
CA ALA A 224 -15.88 11.27 72.11
C ALA A 224 -17.39 11.43 71.84
N THR A 225 -17.80 11.66 70.58
CA THR A 225 -19.21 11.77 70.16
C THR A 225 -19.77 10.47 69.55
N GLY A 226 -19.02 9.36 69.58
CA GLY A 226 -19.46 8.08 69.03
C GLY A 226 -19.37 7.98 67.50
N THR A 227 -18.60 8.87 66.86
CA THR A 227 -18.38 8.87 65.41
C THR A 227 -16.91 8.62 65.07
N TRP A 228 -16.65 8.04 63.90
CA TRP A 228 -15.29 7.79 63.40
C TRP A 228 -14.74 9.01 62.66
N THR A 229 -13.47 9.35 62.88
CA THR A 229 -12.79 10.42 62.13
C THR A 229 -12.71 10.13 60.63
N GLY A 230 -12.80 11.18 59.81
CA GLY A 230 -12.70 11.11 58.34
C GLY A 230 -13.83 10.33 57.65
N ASP A 231 -13.75 10.23 56.33
CA ASP A 231 -14.74 9.54 55.49
C ASP A 231 -14.57 8.01 55.46
N ALA A 232 -15.55 7.32 54.86
CA ALA A 232 -15.47 5.89 54.60
C ALA A 232 -14.35 5.54 53.61
N THR A 233 -13.54 4.55 53.97
CA THR A 233 -12.43 4.03 53.17
C THR A 233 -12.90 2.98 52.16
N ARG A 234 -12.24 2.92 51.00
CA ARG A 234 -12.46 1.86 49.99
C ARG A 234 -11.18 1.54 49.22
N CYS A 235 -11.09 0.33 48.68
CA CYS A 235 -9.99 -0.11 47.83
C CYS A 235 -10.42 -0.08 46.36
N GLU A 236 -9.80 0.77 45.54
CA GLU A 236 -10.03 0.83 44.10
C GLU A 236 -8.90 0.12 43.35
N GLY A 237 -9.23 -0.66 42.31
CA GLY A 237 -8.21 -1.31 41.48
C GLY A 237 -7.33 -0.27 40.80
N ARG A 238 -6.00 -0.50 40.75
CA ARG A 238 -5.07 0.44 40.10
C ARG A 238 -5.44 0.61 38.63
N ALA A 239 -5.90 1.80 38.25
CA ALA A 239 -6.14 2.16 36.86
C ALA A 239 -4.81 2.31 36.12
N ALA A 240 -4.68 1.63 34.98
CA ALA A 240 -3.68 1.98 33.98
C ALA A 240 -4.19 3.13 33.11
N ALA A 241 -3.29 3.75 32.35
CA ALA A 241 -3.70 4.62 31.25
C ALA A 241 -4.59 3.84 30.27
N GLY A 242 -5.65 4.47 29.78
CA GLY A 242 -6.54 3.87 28.78
C GLY A 242 -5.77 3.59 27.50
N ALA A 243 -5.94 2.38 26.96
CA ALA A 243 -5.28 1.96 25.71
C ALA A 243 -5.92 2.69 24.51
N GLN A 244 -5.37 3.85 24.16
CA GLN A 244 -5.70 4.57 22.93
C GLN A 244 -4.86 4.03 21.76
N GLY A 245 -5.52 3.48 20.75
CA GLY A 245 -4.90 2.92 19.55
C GLY A 245 -5.97 2.61 18.49
N VAL A 246 -5.62 2.74 17.21
CA VAL A 246 -6.57 2.60 16.08
C VAL A 246 -6.70 1.12 15.68
N THR A 247 -7.21 0.31 16.60
CA THR A 247 -7.37 -1.14 16.48
C THR A 247 -8.74 -1.58 16.97
N GLU A 248 -9.26 -2.69 16.47
CA GLU A 248 -10.38 -3.35 17.14
C GLU A 248 -9.87 -3.93 18.46
N MET A 249 -10.41 -3.45 19.57
CA MET A 249 -9.98 -3.80 20.92
C MET A 249 -11.18 -4.23 21.75
N HIS A 250 -11.15 -5.46 22.25
CA HIS A 250 -12.21 -6.00 23.11
C HIS A 250 -11.66 -6.24 24.51
N CYS A 251 -12.15 -5.48 25.49
CA CYS A 251 -11.69 -5.54 26.88
C CYS A 251 -12.72 -6.19 27.82
N SER A 252 -12.24 -7.04 28.72
CA SER A 252 -12.98 -7.54 29.89
C SER A 252 -12.46 -6.84 31.15
N HIS A 253 -13.34 -6.13 31.85
CA HIS A 253 -13.01 -5.31 33.01
C HIS A 253 -13.56 -5.93 34.31
N LEU A 254 -12.67 -6.45 35.16
CA LEU A 254 -13.07 -7.19 36.37
C LEU A 254 -13.34 -6.28 37.59
N HIS A 255 -12.66 -5.14 37.67
CA HIS A 255 -12.70 -4.22 38.82
C HIS A 255 -12.87 -2.75 38.37
N GLY A 256 -13.60 -2.53 37.28
CA GLY A 256 -13.75 -1.21 36.61
C GLY A 256 -12.87 -1.04 35.37
N ASN A 257 -13.16 -0.01 34.57
CA ASN A 257 -12.53 0.19 33.26
C ASN A 257 -11.01 0.43 33.39
N PHE A 258 -10.24 -0.40 32.68
CA PHE A 258 -8.76 -0.37 32.61
C PHE A 258 -8.04 -0.51 33.97
N THR A 259 -8.70 -1.03 35.01
CA THR A 259 -8.08 -1.30 36.32
C THR A 259 -7.46 -2.70 36.40
N TYR A 260 -6.67 -2.95 37.45
CA TYR A 260 -6.01 -4.23 37.75
C TYR A 260 -6.89 -5.47 37.49
N GLY A 261 -6.36 -6.41 36.70
CA GLY A 261 -7.07 -7.61 36.23
C GLY A 261 -7.95 -7.38 35.00
N SER A 262 -8.01 -6.16 34.45
CA SER A 262 -8.54 -5.94 33.10
C SER A 262 -7.66 -6.63 32.07
N THR A 263 -8.27 -7.33 31.13
CA THR A 263 -7.59 -7.92 29.97
C THR A 263 -8.20 -7.33 28.70
N CYS A 264 -7.38 -6.95 27.73
CA CYS A 264 -7.81 -6.49 26.41
C CYS A 264 -7.19 -7.36 25.32
N ALA A 265 -8.02 -7.87 24.41
CA ALA A 265 -7.59 -8.54 23.18
C ALA A 265 -7.63 -7.55 22.01
N PHE A 266 -6.69 -7.71 21.07
CA PHE A 266 -6.48 -6.80 19.94
C PHE A 266 -6.59 -7.56 18.61
N SER A 267 -7.37 -7.02 17.68
CA SER A 267 -7.51 -7.55 16.32
C SER A 267 -7.29 -6.45 15.27
N CYS A 268 -6.76 -6.87 14.12
CA CYS A 268 -6.60 -6.03 12.95
C CYS A 268 -7.69 -6.33 11.92
N GLN A 269 -8.10 -5.28 11.19
CA GLN A 269 -9.04 -5.42 10.09
C GLN A 269 -8.42 -6.20 8.92
N LYS A 270 -9.28 -6.77 8.06
CA LYS A 270 -8.87 -7.59 6.92
C LYS A 270 -7.81 -6.89 6.06
N GLY A 271 -6.69 -7.55 5.82
CA GLY A 271 -5.56 -7.01 5.05
C GLY A 271 -4.51 -6.27 5.88
N PHE A 272 -4.64 -6.28 7.21
CA PHE A 272 -3.62 -5.83 8.15
C PHE A 272 -3.21 -6.97 9.09
N VAL A 273 -1.97 -6.94 9.57
CA VAL A 273 -1.37 -7.92 10.50
C VAL A 273 -1.02 -7.23 11.81
N LEU A 274 -1.37 -7.86 12.93
CA LEU A 274 -1.01 -7.38 14.25
C LEU A 274 0.50 -7.54 14.50
N LYS A 275 1.14 -6.47 14.97
CA LYS A 275 2.51 -6.48 15.49
C LYS A 275 2.46 -6.24 16.99
N GLY A 276 3.11 -7.11 17.77
CA GLY A 276 3.06 -7.11 19.23
C GLY A 276 2.26 -8.28 19.78
N LEU A 277 1.70 -8.12 20.98
CA LEU A 277 0.93 -9.16 21.67
C LEU A 277 -0.55 -9.10 21.27
N GLU A 278 -1.18 -10.27 21.05
CA GLU A 278 -2.61 -10.42 20.78
C GLU A 278 -3.52 -10.00 21.94
N SER A 279 -2.99 -10.04 23.18
CA SER A 279 -3.69 -9.60 24.38
C SER A 279 -2.75 -8.97 25.39
N ARG A 280 -3.29 -8.10 26.26
CA ARG A 280 -2.56 -7.43 27.34
C ARG A 280 -3.40 -7.41 28.62
N GLU A 281 -2.74 -7.57 29.76
CA GLU A 281 -3.34 -7.51 31.09
C GLU A 281 -2.89 -6.25 31.84
N CYS A 282 -3.79 -5.61 32.59
CA CYS A 282 -3.46 -4.54 33.52
C CYS A 282 -2.91 -5.13 34.82
N THR A 283 -1.59 -5.05 35.00
CA THR A 283 -0.87 -5.65 36.13
C THR A 283 -1.17 -4.96 37.46
N ALA A 284 -0.81 -5.62 38.57
CA ALA A 284 -0.95 -5.11 39.93
C ALA A 284 -0.17 -3.81 40.24
N MET A 285 0.60 -3.26 39.29
CA MET A 285 1.23 -1.93 39.40
C MET A 285 0.36 -0.80 38.83
N GLY A 286 -0.68 -1.10 38.04
CA GLY A 286 -1.40 -0.13 37.21
C GLY A 286 -0.74 0.11 35.85
N ILE A 287 -0.09 -0.92 35.29
CA ILE A 287 0.65 -0.86 34.02
C ILE A 287 0.28 -2.07 33.16
N TRP A 288 0.05 -1.87 31.87
CA TRP A 288 -0.23 -2.96 30.91
C TRP A 288 1.01 -3.83 30.65
N THR A 289 0.80 -5.13 30.44
CA THR A 289 1.85 -6.04 29.96
C THR A 289 2.30 -5.70 28.53
N GLY A 290 3.62 -5.60 28.31
CA GLY A 290 4.21 -5.30 27.00
C GLY A 290 3.82 -3.93 26.44
N ASP A 291 4.24 -3.65 25.21
CA ASP A 291 3.86 -2.43 24.48
C ASP A 291 2.47 -2.54 23.82
N THR A 292 1.91 -1.42 23.38
CA THR A 292 0.63 -1.40 22.65
C THR A 292 0.86 -1.95 21.23
N PRO A 293 0.14 -3.02 20.81
CA PRO A 293 0.31 -3.56 19.47
C PRO A 293 -0.28 -2.62 18.42
N HIS A 294 0.24 -2.70 17.20
CA HIS A 294 -0.25 -1.92 16.05
C HIS A 294 -0.52 -2.81 14.85
N CYS A 295 -1.33 -2.30 13.91
CA CYS A 295 -1.69 -3.01 12.68
C CYS A 295 -0.87 -2.49 11.50
N GLU A 296 -0.12 -3.37 10.84
CA GLU A 296 0.61 -3.05 9.60
C GLU A 296 -0.11 -3.66 8.39
N ALA A 297 -0.22 -2.92 7.29
CA ALA A 297 -0.85 -3.42 6.07
C ALA A 297 -0.02 -4.57 5.47
N VAL A 298 -0.69 -5.63 5.00
CA VAL A 298 -0.02 -6.81 4.40
C VAL A 298 0.77 -6.36 3.16
N THR A 299 2.07 -6.65 3.13
CA THR A 299 2.95 -6.30 2.00
C THR A 299 2.87 -7.36 0.89
N CYS A 300 2.70 -6.93 -0.36
CA CYS A 300 2.86 -7.78 -1.54
C CYS A 300 4.28 -7.65 -2.15
N PRO A 301 4.74 -8.60 -2.97
CA PRO A 301 6.00 -8.50 -3.69
C PRO A 301 6.10 -7.21 -4.52
N VAL A 302 7.24 -6.52 -4.49
CA VAL A 302 7.47 -5.27 -5.24
C VAL A 302 7.32 -5.52 -6.75
N LEU A 303 6.39 -4.79 -7.39
CA LEU A 303 6.22 -4.81 -8.84
C LEU A 303 7.24 -3.87 -9.52
N ARG A 304 7.53 -4.15 -10.79
CA ARG A 304 8.39 -3.34 -11.66
C ARG A 304 7.71 -3.20 -13.02
N ALA A 305 8.01 -2.13 -13.74
CA ALA A 305 7.57 -1.98 -15.12
C ALA A 305 8.13 -3.14 -15.98
N PRO A 306 7.32 -3.75 -16.88
CA PRO A 306 7.82 -4.73 -17.84
C PRO A 306 8.73 -4.04 -18.86
N GLU A 307 9.57 -4.82 -19.55
CA GLU A 307 10.41 -4.26 -20.61
C GLU A 307 9.52 -3.61 -21.69
N LYS A 308 9.90 -2.39 -22.13
CA LYS A 308 9.12 -1.56 -23.08
C LYS A 308 7.71 -1.19 -22.59
N GLY A 309 7.47 -1.26 -21.28
CA GLY A 309 6.27 -0.74 -20.64
C GLY A 309 6.57 0.24 -19.50
N GLU A 310 5.49 0.72 -18.90
CA GLU A 310 5.48 1.64 -17.78
C GLU A 310 4.57 1.08 -16.67
N LEU A 311 4.77 1.55 -15.45
CA LEU A 311 4.04 1.12 -14.25
C LEU A 311 3.66 2.35 -13.45
N ASN A 312 2.38 2.52 -13.20
CA ASN A 312 1.84 3.57 -12.33
C ASN A 312 1.08 2.92 -11.18
N CYS A 313 1.53 3.14 -9.94
CA CYS A 313 0.93 2.55 -8.75
C CYS A 313 0.40 3.61 -7.79
N SER A 314 -0.76 3.33 -7.19
CA SER A 314 -1.27 4.05 -6.03
C SER A 314 -1.13 3.20 -4.77
N HIS A 315 -0.69 3.81 -3.67
CA HIS A 315 -0.32 3.14 -2.42
C HIS A 315 -1.07 3.78 -1.25
N LEU A 316 -2.19 3.17 -0.84
CA LEU A 316 -3.07 3.72 0.21
C LEU A 316 -2.49 3.59 1.63
N HIS A 317 -1.70 2.53 1.87
CA HIS A 317 -1.21 2.15 3.20
C HIS A 317 0.31 1.91 3.25
N GLY A 318 1.05 2.51 2.30
CA GLY A 318 2.49 2.32 2.09
C GLY A 318 2.81 1.47 0.87
N ASP A 319 4.05 1.55 0.41
CA ASP A 319 4.49 1.02 -0.89
C ASP A 319 4.23 -0.50 -1.02
N PHE A 320 3.52 -0.88 -2.09
CA PHE A 320 3.14 -2.26 -2.42
C PHE A 320 2.38 -3.02 -1.31
N THR A 321 1.71 -2.31 -0.38
CA THR A 321 0.86 -2.90 0.67
C THR A 321 -0.59 -3.12 0.24
N PHE A 322 -1.38 -3.82 1.06
CA PHE A 322 -2.80 -4.12 0.85
C PHE A 322 -3.61 -2.92 0.33
N GLY A 323 -4.42 -3.16 -0.71
CA GLY A 323 -5.21 -2.12 -1.39
C GLY A 323 -4.41 -1.25 -2.36
N SER A 324 -3.08 -1.43 -2.47
CA SER A 324 -2.30 -0.82 -3.56
C SER A 324 -2.79 -1.33 -4.91
N THR A 325 -3.01 -0.42 -5.85
CA THR A 325 -3.38 -0.73 -7.23
C THR A 325 -2.30 -0.26 -8.18
N CYS A 326 -1.96 -1.08 -9.17
CA CYS A 326 -0.89 -0.84 -10.12
C CYS A 326 -1.40 -1.06 -11.55
N ALA A 327 -1.38 0.01 -12.35
CA ALA A 327 -1.73 0.03 -13.76
C ALA A 327 -0.48 -0.16 -14.64
N PHE A 328 -0.61 -0.94 -15.70
CA PHE A 328 0.44 -1.25 -16.67
C PHE A 328 0.08 -0.71 -18.05
N SER A 329 1.02 0.03 -18.66
CA SER A 329 0.92 0.49 -20.05
C SER A 329 2.14 0.06 -20.85
N CYS A 330 2.03 0.07 -22.17
CA CYS A 330 3.13 -0.25 -23.09
C CYS A 330 3.53 0.97 -23.93
N GLN A 331 4.82 1.05 -24.25
CA GLN A 331 5.36 2.10 -25.12
C GLN A 331 4.81 1.95 -26.55
N LYS A 332 4.82 3.04 -27.33
CA LYS A 332 4.29 3.08 -28.70
C LYS A 332 4.85 1.92 -29.55
N GLY A 333 3.95 1.16 -30.17
CA GLY A 333 4.29 0.01 -31.02
C GLY A 333 4.45 -1.32 -30.28
N PHE A 334 4.17 -1.34 -28.97
CA PHE A 334 4.05 -2.55 -28.17
C PHE A 334 2.60 -2.71 -27.65
N VAL A 335 2.15 -3.96 -27.52
CA VAL A 335 0.81 -4.31 -27.01
C VAL A 335 0.94 -5.05 -25.68
N LEU A 336 0.07 -4.72 -24.73
CA LEU A 336 0.03 -5.37 -23.43
C LEU A 336 -0.53 -6.79 -23.56
N LYS A 337 0.17 -7.76 -22.94
CA LYS A 337 -0.33 -9.11 -22.67
C LYS A 337 -0.40 -9.32 -21.16
N GLY A 338 -1.60 -9.64 -20.66
CA GLY A 338 -1.89 -9.77 -19.23
C GLY A 338 -2.93 -8.75 -18.75
N PRO A 339 -3.22 -8.70 -17.45
CA PRO A 339 -4.20 -7.78 -16.86
C PRO A 339 -3.66 -6.34 -16.82
N GLU A 340 -4.43 -5.37 -17.33
CA GLU A 340 -4.06 -3.94 -17.31
C GLU A 340 -3.81 -3.39 -15.89
N ASN A 341 -4.59 -3.88 -14.92
CA ASN A 341 -4.53 -3.46 -13.53
C ASN A 341 -4.34 -4.65 -12.60
N ARG A 342 -3.50 -4.51 -11.58
CA ARG A 342 -3.28 -5.50 -10.51
C ARG A 342 -3.43 -4.83 -9.14
N GLU A 343 -3.98 -5.56 -8.18
CA GLU A 343 -4.27 -5.09 -6.81
C GLU A 343 -3.58 -5.99 -5.78
N CYS A 344 -3.00 -5.39 -4.73
CA CYS A 344 -2.42 -6.13 -3.61
C CYS A 344 -3.51 -6.61 -2.65
N THR A 345 -3.72 -7.92 -2.62
CA THR A 345 -4.77 -8.57 -1.82
C THR A 345 -4.36 -8.81 -0.36
N ALA A 346 -5.37 -9.04 0.50
CA ALA A 346 -5.18 -9.29 1.93
C ALA A 346 -4.34 -10.54 2.28
N THR A 347 -3.97 -11.37 1.29
CA THR A 347 -3.09 -12.54 1.42
C THR A 347 -1.63 -12.25 1.01
N GLY A 348 -1.27 -11.01 0.68
CA GLY A 348 0.09 -10.64 0.25
C GLY A 348 0.40 -11.01 -1.20
N THR A 349 -0.63 -11.24 -1.99
CA THR A 349 -0.55 -11.64 -3.40
C THR A 349 -1.19 -10.61 -4.32
N TRP A 350 -0.62 -10.38 -5.51
CA TRP A 350 -1.24 -9.53 -6.53
C TRP A 350 -2.34 -10.27 -7.29
N THR A 351 -3.42 -9.58 -7.65
CA THR A 351 -4.44 -10.12 -8.55
C THR A 351 -3.90 -10.34 -9.96
N GLY A 352 -4.41 -11.38 -10.65
CA GLY A 352 -4.06 -11.72 -12.03
C GLY A 352 -2.60 -12.15 -12.25
N ASP A 353 -2.27 -12.51 -13.48
CA ASP A 353 -0.94 -12.96 -13.88
C ASP A 353 0.06 -11.81 -14.14
N ALA A 354 1.31 -12.15 -14.43
CA ALA A 354 2.33 -11.18 -14.81
C ALA A 354 2.06 -10.57 -16.21
N THR A 355 2.18 -9.25 -16.29
CA THR A 355 2.08 -8.46 -17.53
C THR A 355 3.39 -8.43 -18.29
N ARG A 356 3.30 -8.33 -19.62
CA ARG A 356 4.44 -8.03 -20.52
C ARG A 356 3.99 -7.20 -21.72
N CYS A 357 4.92 -6.45 -22.30
CA CYS A 357 4.70 -5.71 -23.54
C CYS A 357 5.36 -6.47 -24.70
N GLU A 358 4.57 -6.88 -25.70
CA GLU A 358 5.08 -7.55 -26.90
C GLU A 358 5.09 -6.56 -28.08
N ALA A 359 6.13 -6.57 -28.90
CA ALA A 359 6.18 -5.71 -30.09
C ALA A 359 5.07 -6.11 -31.07
N ILE A 360 4.35 -5.13 -31.62
CA ILE A 360 3.23 -5.39 -32.54
C ILE A 360 3.79 -6.00 -33.83
N ALA A 361 3.24 -7.14 -34.24
CA ALA A 361 3.63 -7.83 -35.47
C ALA A 361 2.93 -7.22 -36.70
N CYS A 362 3.68 -7.05 -37.79
CA CYS A 362 3.14 -6.82 -39.12
C CYS A 362 3.00 -8.15 -39.89
N PRO A 363 2.26 -8.18 -41.02
CA PRO A 363 2.26 -9.31 -41.94
C PRO A 363 3.68 -9.70 -42.37
N VAL A 364 3.97 -11.00 -42.42
CA VAL A 364 5.25 -11.51 -42.90
C VAL A 364 5.43 -11.16 -44.38
N LEU A 365 6.57 -10.59 -44.74
CA LEU A 365 6.93 -10.29 -46.13
C LEU A 365 7.84 -11.38 -46.71
N SER A 366 7.86 -11.45 -48.04
CA SER A 366 8.73 -12.30 -48.84
C SER A 366 9.44 -11.46 -49.90
N ALA A 367 10.53 -11.98 -50.47
CA ALA A 367 11.15 -11.35 -51.64
C ALA A 367 10.20 -11.42 -52.85
N PRO A 368 10.15 -10.37 -53.70
CA PRO A 368 9.38 -10.40 -54.94
C PRO A 368 10.03 -11.35 -55.96
N ASP A 369 9.23 -11.84 -56.90
CA ASP A 369 9.75 -12.58 -58.06
C ASP A 369 10.79 -11.74 -58.83
N GLN A 370 11.91 -12.37 -59.19
CA GLN A 370 13.07 -11.72 -59.81
C GLN A 370 13.72 -10.60 -58.96
N GLY A 371 13.58 -10.69 -57.63
CA GLY A 371 14.26 -9.82 -56.68
C GLY A 371 14.69 -10.50 -55.38
N GLU A 372 15.21 -9.68 -54.48
CA GLU A 372 15.77 -10.03 -53.18
C GLU A 372 15.18 -9.10 -52.11
N MET A 373 15.16 -9.58 -50.86
CA MET A 373 14.70 -8.82 -49.70
C MET A 373 15.68 -9.00 -48.54
N HIS A 374 16.12 -7.88 -47.96
CA HIS A 374 16.97 -7.87 -46.77
C HIS A 374 16.26 -7.09 -45.65
N CYS A 375 15.98 -7.76 -44.52
CA CYS A 375 15.27 -7.17 -43.38
C CYS A 375 16.16 -7.03 -42.14
N SER A 376 16.02 -5.90 -41.45
CA SER A 376 16.48 -5.71 -40.08
C SER A 376 15.30 -5.79 -39.11
N HIS A 377 15.51 -6.45 -37.97
CA HIS A 377 14.46 -6.80 -37.00
C HIS A 377 14.88 -6.40 -35.59
N LEU A 378 14.41 -5.24 -35.12
CA LEU A 378 14.87 -4.64 -33.86
C LEU A 378 14.23 -5.28 -32.61
N HIS A 379 13.00 -5.78 -32.73
CA HIS A 379 12.18 -6.26 -31.60
C HIS A 379 11.53 -7.64 -31.83
N GLY A 380 11.96 -8.35 -32.88
CA GLY A 380 11.38 -9.60 -33.36
C GLY A 380 11.18 -9.61 -34.87
N ASN A 381 11.02 -10.80 -35.45
CA ASN A 381 10.85 -10.95 -36.90
C ASN A 381 9.53 -10.30 -37.34
N PHE A 382 9.63 -9.34 -38.27
CA PHE A 382 8.51 -8.57 -38.82
C PHE A 382 7.67 -7.79 -37.76
N THR A 383 8.24 -7.46 -36.59
CA THR A 383 7.58 -6.61 -35.58
C THR A 383 7.86 -5.13 -35.79
N TYR A 384 7.16 -4.26 -35.05
CA TYR A 384 7.35 -2.81 -35.02
C TYR A 384 8.82 -2.39 -35.06
N GLY A 385 9.14 -1.43 -35.94
CA GLY A 385 10.50 -0.95 -36.18
C GLY A 385 11.36 -1.86 -37.07
N SER A 386 10.83 -2.99 -37.57
CA SER A 386 11.49 -3.75 -38.64
C SER A 386 11.53 -2.94 -39.93
N MET A 387 12.67 -2.94 -40.62
CA MET A 387 12.81 -2.39 -41.97
C MET A 387 13.24 -3.47 -42.95
N CYS A 388 12.48 -3.63 -44.05
CA CYS A 388 12.84 -4.50 -45.16
C CYS A 388 13.17 -3.66 -46.39
N ALA A 389 14.37 -3.85 -46.96
CA ALA A 389 14.81 -3.28 -48.21
C ALA A 389 14.69 -4.30 -49.35
N PHE A 390 14.36 -3.83 -50.54
CA PHE A 390 14.08 -4.64 -51.73
C PHE A 390 14.96 -4.21 -52.91
N SER A 391 15.42 -5.19 -53.68
CA SER A 391 16.25 -4.97 -54.88
C SER A 391 15.97 -6.04 -55.92
N CYS A 392 15.97 -5.68 -57.20
CA CYS A 392 15.77 -6.64 -58.29
C CYS A 392 17.10 -7.22 -58.79
N GLN A 393 17.07 -8.43 -59.38
CA GLN A 393 18.23 -8.98 -60.05
C GLN A 393 18.56 -8.23 -61.36
N THR A 394 19.78 -8.40 -61.85
CA THR A 394 20.28 -7.73 -63.06
C THR A 394 19.34 -7.96 -64.27
N GLY A 395 18.91 -6.86 -64.89
CA GLY A 395 17.95 -6.88 -66.01
C GLY A 395 16.50 -6.62 -65.62
N PHE A 396 16.20 -6.48 -64.33
CA PHE A 396 14.90 -6.08 -63.81
C PHE A 396 15.01 -4.74 -63.05
N ALA A 397 13.95 -3.92 -63.14
CA ALA A 397 13.81 -2.66 -62.45
C ALA A 397 12.78 -2.78 -61.31
N LEU A 398 13.05 -2.14 -60.17
CA LEU A 398 12.14 -2.15 -59.02
C LEU A 398 11.02 -1.12 -59.23
N VAL A 399 9.78 -1.59 -59.13
CA VAL A 399 8.58 -0.76 -59.22
C VAL A 399 7.99 -0.56 -57.81
N GLY A 400 7.85 0.70 -57.42
CA GLY A 400 7.47 1.12 -56.06
C GLY A 400 8.66 1.58 -55.20
N LEU A 401 8.41 1.83 -53.92
CA LEU A 401 9.45 2.30 -52.99
C LEU A 401 10.44 1.16 -52.64
N GLN A 402 11.71 1.50 -52.40
CA GLN A 402 12.78 0.53 -52.11
C GLN A 402 12.73 -0.11 -50.72
N SER A 403 12.03 0.48 -49.74
CA SER A 403 12.00 0.01 -48.35
C SER A 403 10.60 0.08 -47.72
N ARG A 404 10.31 -0.84 -46.80
CA ARG A 404 9.10 -0.86 -45.97
C ARG A 404 9.49 -0.88 -44.50
N GLU A 405 8.75 -0.13 -43.68
CA GLU A 405 8.89 -0.11 -42.22
C GLU A 405 7.61 -0.67 -41.58
N CYS A 406 7.74 -1.53 -40.56
CA CYS A 406 6.60 -2.03 -39.80
C CYS A 406 6.17 -0.99 -38.76
N THR A 407 5.00 -0.40 -38.96
CA THR A 407 4.50 0.71 -38.14
C THR A 407 3.89 0.25 -36.82
N ALA A 408 3.69 1.19 -35.90
CA ALA A 408 3.06 0.93 -34.59
C ALA A 408 1.58 0.48 -34.67
N MET A 409 0.98 0.43 -35.88
CA MET A 409 -0.37 -0.06 -36.12
C MET A 409 -0.41 -1.53 -36.62
N GLY A 410 0.74 -2.20 -36.74
CA GLY A 410 0.82 -3.56 -37.28
C GLY A 410 0.69 -3.62 -38.82
N THR A 411 0.90 -2.49 -39.50
CA THR A 411 0.89 -2.39 -40.97
C THR A 411 2.23 -1.87 -41.48
N TRP A 412 2.60 -2.27 -42.69
CA TRP A 412 3.76 -1.71 -43.40
C TRP A 412 3.46 -0.33 -43.98
N THR A 413 4.50 0.46 -44.24
CA THR A 413 4.39 1.82 -44.83
C THR A 413 3.89 1.88 -46.28
N GLY A 414 3.56 0.74 -46.89
CA GLY A 414 2.97 0.63 -48.24
C GLY A 414 3.04 -0.81 -48.77
N ASP A 415 2.44 -1.06 -49.93
CA ASP A 415 2.40 -2.38 -50.57
C ASP A 415 3.80 -2.86 -51.01
N THR A 416 4.06 -4.16 -51.00
CA THR A 416 5.36 -4.75 -51.40
C THR A 416 5.73 -4.36 -52.84
N PRO A 417 6.95 -3.92 -53.13
CA PRO A 417 7.37 -3.57 -54.49
C PRO A 417 7.62 -4.83 -55.32
N HIS A 418 7.48 -4.74 -56.64
CA HIS A 418 7.74 -5.84 -57.57
C HIS A 418 8.83 -5.50 -58.60
N CYS A 419 9.30 -6.50 -59.32
CA CYS A 419 10.39 -6.37 -60.30
C CYS A 419 9.86 -6.57 -61.73
N GLU A 420 10.06 -5.58 -62.60
CA GLU A 420 9.67 -5.64 -64.02
C GLU A 420 10.90 -5.74 -64.92
N ALA A 421 10.84 -6.56 -65.95
CA ALA A 421 11.97 -6.75 -66.88
C ALA A 421 12.23 -5.47 -67.69
N ILE A 422 13.49 -5.05 -67.79
CA ILE A 422 13.86 -3.78 -68.43
C ILE A 422 13.55 -3.84 -69.93
N SER A 423 12.68 -2.95 -70.41
CA SER A 423 12.26 -2.86 -71.80
C SER A 423 13.33 -2.23 -72.70
N CYS A 424 13.65 -2.87 -73.82
CA CYS A 424 14.43 -2.28 -74.90
C CYS A 424 13.51 -1.63 -75.97
N PRO A 425 14.03 -0.72 -76.82
CA PRO A 425 13.26 -0.15 -77.93
C PRO A 425 12.71 -1.22 -78.88
N VAL A 426 11.41 -1.16 -79.19
CA VAL A 426 10.73 -2.14 -80.07
C VAL A 426 11.42 -2.25 -81.43
N LEU A 427 11.91 -3.44 -81.77
CA LEU A 427 12.54 -3.72 -83.07
C LEU A 427 11.49 -3.91 -84.17
N ARG A 428 11.91 -3.67 -85.41
CA ARG A 428 11.12 -3.90 -86.63
C ARG A 428 12.00 -4.61 -87.65
N ALA A 429 11.40 -5.38 -88.55
CA ALA A 429 12.12 -6.00 -89.64
C ALA A 429 12.77 -4.92 -90.55
N PRO A 430 14.03 -5.10 -90.99
CA PRO A 430 14.66 -4.20 -91.94
C PRO A 430 13.97 -4.31 -93.31
N GLU A 431 14.14 -3.31 -94.18
CA GLU A 431 13.54 -3.37 -95.50
C GLU A 431 14.06 -4.58 -96.29
N LYS A 432 13.16 -5.34 -96.91
CA LYS A 432 13.43 -6.63 -97.59
C LYS A 432 14.00 -7.72 -96.66
N GLY A 433 13.80 -7.59 -95.35
CA GLY A 433 14.11 -8.62 -94.36
C GLY A 433 12.89 -9.09 -93.56
N GLU A 434 13.15 -10.06 -92.70
CA GLU A 434 12.21 -10.69 -91.79
C GLU A 434 12.82 -10.72 -90.38
N LEU A 435 11.97 -10.62 -89.36
CA LEU A 435 12.34 -10.54 -87.95
C LEU A 435 11.63 -11.67 -87.19
N ASN A 436 12.39 -12.47 -86.44
CA ASN A 436 11.84 -13.49 -85.56
C ASN A 436 12.41 -13.29 -84.15
N CYS A 437 11.54 -13.05 -83.17
CA CYS A 437 11.93 -12.73 -81.80
C CYS A 437 11.45 -13.79 -80.81
N SER A 438 12.29 -14.04 -79.82
CA SER A 438 12.00 -14.82 -78.61
C SER A 438 12.00 -13.87 -77.42
N HIS A 439 10.98 -13.98 -76.56
CA HIS A 439 10.72 -13.06 -75.46
C HIS A 439 10.59 -13.87 -74.17
N LEU A 440 11.57 -13.75 -73.26
CA LEU A 440 11.62 -14.54 -72.02
C LEU A 440 10.78 -13.92 -70.90
N HIS A 441 10.77 -12.59 -70.80
CA HIS A 441 10.16 -11.84 -69.70
C HIS A 441 9.18 -10.75 -70.18
N GLY A 442 8.60 -10.92 -71.37
CA GLY A 442 7.70 -9.98 -72.04
C GLY A 442 8.29 -9.36 -73.31
N ASP A 443 7.43 -8.80 -74.15
CA ASP A 443 7.78 -8.33 -75.49
C ASP A 443 8.88 -7.26 -75.47
N PHE A 444 10.00 -7.55 -76.15
CA PHE A 444 11.19 -6.70 -76.25
C PHE A 444 11.87 -6.32 -74.92
N THR A 445 11.61 -7.07 -73.83
CA THR A 445 12.28 -6.90 -72.52
C THR A 445 13.59 -7.66 -72.40
N PHE A 446 14.33 -7.47 -71.30
CA PHE A 446 15.61 -8.13 -71.00
C PHE A 446 15.64 -9.63 -71.33
N GLY A 447 16.74 -10.09 -71.93
CA GLY A 447 16.90 -11.47 -72.41
C GLY A 447 16.14 -11.80 -73.70
N SER A 448 15.31 -10.89 -74.22
CA SER A 448 14.72 -11.07 -75.55
C SER A 448 15.79 -11.16 -76.62
N THR A 449 15.73 -12.20 -77.46
CA THR A 449 16.66 -12.40 -78.57
C THR A 449 15.90 -12.39 -79.89
N CYS A 450 16.27 -11.48 -80.78
CA CYS A 450 15.67 -11.26 -82.09
C CYS A 450 16.67 -11.61 -83.20
N ALA A 451 16.34 -12.62 -84.01
CA ALA A 451 17.08 -13.02 -85.20
C ALA A 451 16.55 -12.30 -86.45
N PHE A 452 17.48 -11.94 -87.34
CA PHE A 452 17.23 -11.22 -88.58
C PHE A 452 17.56 -12.11 -89.78
N SER A 453 16.71 -12.09 -90.80
CA SER A 453 17.02 -12.71 -92.09
C SER A 453 16.62 -11.81 -93.25
N CYS A 454 17.14 -12.09 -94.45
CA CYS A 454 16.86 -11.32 -95.65
C CYS A 454 16.10 -12.14 -96.68
N GLN A 455 15.19 -11.49 -97.41
CA GLN A 455 14.43 -12.10 -98.49
C GLN A 455 15.37 -12.56 -99.63
N LYS A 456 14.91 -13.54 -100.41
CA LYS A 456 15.72 -14.19 -101.46
C LYS A 456 16.30 -13.15 -102.43
N GLY A 457 17.63 -13.14 -102.56
CA GLY A 457 18.38 -12.20 -103.40
C GLY A 457 19.08 -11.08 -102.63
N PHE A 458 18.79 -10.92 -101.35
CA PHE A 458 19.47 -9.99 -100.45
C PHE A 458 20.46 -10.73 -99.54
N VAL A 459 21.38 -9.98 -98.93
CA VAL A 459 22.39 -10.46 -97.97
C VAL A 459 22.37 -9.54 -96.76
N LEU A 460 22.38 -10.12 -95.56
CA LEU A 460 22.40 -9.37 -94.31
C LEU A 460 23.76 -8.67 -94.11
N LYS A 461 23.71 -7.43 -93.63
CA LYS A 461 24.88 -6.63 -93.24
C LYS A 461 24.67 -6.12 -91.83
N GLY A 462 25.51 -6.55 -90.89
CA GLY A 462 25.32 -6.36 -89.46
C GLY A 462 25.20 -7.72 -88.75
N PRO A 463 24.79 -7.74 -87.46
CA PRO A 463 24.65 -8.97 -86.70
C PRO A 463 23.43 -9.80 -87.15
N GLU A 464 23.55 -11.13 -87.11
CA GLU A 464 22.46 -12.07 -87.44
C GLU A 464 21.37 -12.11 -86.36
N SER A 465 21.73 -11.80 -85.11
CA SER A 465 20.81 -11.68 -83.98
C SER A 465 21.20 -10.53 -83.07
N ARG A 466 20.20 -9.90 -82.42
CA ARG A 466 20.40 -8.89 -81.37
C ARG A 466 19.66 -9.32 -80.10
N GLU A 467 20.22 -8.99 -78.95
CA GLU A 467 19.73 -9.35 -77.62
C GLU A 467 19.45 -8.09 -76.80
N CYS A 468 18.36 -8.08 -76.03
CA CYS A 468 18.01 -6.98 -75.13
C CYS A 468 18.79 -7.10 -73.80
N THR A 469 19.72 -6.16 -73.58
CA THR A 469 20.62 -6.14 -72.42
C THR A 469 20.01 -5.47 -71.19
N ALA A 470 20.61 -5.71 -70.02
CA ALA A 470 20.18 -5.13 -68.75
C ALA A 470 20.27 -3.59 -68.66
N THR A 471 20.83 -2.92 -69.67
CA THR A 471 20.83 -1.44 -69.78
C THR A 471 19.69 -0.91 -70.66
N GLY A 472 18.73 -1.75 -71.08
CA GLY A 472 17.62 -1.35 -71.96
C GLY A 472 18.07 -1.09 -73.40
N THR A 473 19.21 -1.67 -73.82
CA THR A 473 19.78 -1.49 -75.15
C THR A 473 19.99 -2.82 -75.87
N TRP A 474 19.88 -2.82 -77.19
CA TRP A 474 20.12 -3.99 -78.02
C TRP A 474 21.60 -4.16 -78.37
N THR A 475 22.11 -5.40 -78.29
CA THR A 475 23.48 -5.72 -78.73
C THR A 475 23.71 -5.43 -80.22
N GLY A 476 24.92 -4.97 -80.57
CA GLY A 476 25.32 -4.65 -81.95
C GLY A 476 24.54 -3.50 -82.60
N ASP A 477 24.90 -3.16 -83.84
CA ASP A 477 24.15 -2.20 -84.66
C ASP A 477 22.91 -2.82 -85.32
N ALA A 478 22.00 -1.97 -85.82
CA ALA A 478 20.83 -2.44 -86.57
C ALA A 478 21.25 -2.99 -87.96
N PRO A 479 20.97 -4.27 -88.28
CA PRO A 479 21.37 -4.85 -89.56
C PRO A 479 20.48 -4.38 -90.72
N ARG A 480 21.02 -4.42 -91.93
CA ARG A 480 20.32 -4.07 -93.17
C ARG A 480 20.46 -5.17 -94.23
N CYS A 481 19.45 -5.31 -95.10
CA CYS A 481 19.49 -6.24 -96.22
C CYS A 481 19.94 -5.51 -97.49
N GLU A 482 21.14 -5.82 -97.99
CA GLU A 482 21.65 -5.29 -99.26
C GLU A 482 21.39 -6.29 -100.40
N GLY A 483 21.08 -5.80 -101.61
CA GLY A 483 20.96 -6.68 -102.77
C GLY A 483 22.28 -7.42 -103.01
N ARG A 484 22.24 -8.73 -103.25
CA ARG A 484 23.47 -9.52 -103.44
C ARG A 484 24.26 -8.98 -104.64
N ALA A 485 25.47 -8.48 -104.40
CA ALA A 485 26.35 -7.98 -105.44
C ALA A 485 26.69 -9.08 -106.46
N ALA A 486 26.58 -8.77 -107.75
CA ALA A 486 27.08 -9.64 -108.80
C ALA A 486 28.59 -9.47 -108.98
N ALA A 487 29.24 -10.46 -109.59
CA ALA A 487 30.56 -10.25 -110.17
C ALA A 487 30.48 -9.12 -111.22
N THR A 488 31.27 -8.07 -111.02
CA THR A 488 31.23 -6.85 -111.85
C THR A 488 31.68 -7.16 -113.27
N ALA A 489 30.82 -6.92 -114.27
CA ALA A 489 31.09 -7.23 -115.67
C ALA A 489 32.01 -6.18 -116.34
N GLN A 490 33.15 -5.87 -115.73
CA GLN A 490 34.11 -4.88 -116.21
C GLN A 490 34.95 -5.40 -117.39
N GLY A 491 35.40 -4.47 -118.25
CA GLY A 491 36.63 -4.68 -119.04
C GLY A 491 36.54 -5.53 -120.31
N VAL A 492 35.57 -5.30 -121.20
CA VAL A 492 35.65 -5.79 -122.60
C VAL A 492 35.59 -4.62 -123.57
N THR A 493 36.65 -4.44 -124.37
CA THR A 493 36.78 -3.35 -125.35
C THR A 493 35.73 -3.44 -126.47
N GLY A 494 35.18 -2.29 -126.88
CA GLY A 494 34.17 -2.18 -127.95
C GLY A 494 32.71 -2.44 -127.54
N ARG A 495 32.45 -2.82 -126.27
CA ARG A 495 31.11 -3.05 -125.69
C ARG A 495 30.65 -1.83 -124.87
N ARG A 496 29.42 -1.36 -125.07
CA ARG A 496 28.77 -0.32 -124.26
C ARG A 496 27.62 -0.95 -123.47
N ALA A 497 27.68 -0.82 -122.15
CA ALA A 497 26.62 -1.26 -121.24
C ALA A 497 25.75 -0.07 -120.83
N ALA A 498 24.44 -0.27 -120.75
CA ALA A 498 23.51 0.62 -120.07
C ALA A 498 22.80 -0.21 -118.99
N CYS A 499 23.02 0.14 -117.72
CA CYS A 499 22.52 -0.63 -116.59
C CYS A 499 21.51 0.17 -115.78
N PHE A 500 20.47 -0.52 -115.33
CA PHE A 500 19.48 -0.05 -114.37
C PHE A 500 19.67 -0.82 -113.07
N HIS A 501 19.79 -0.11 -111.95
CA HIS A 501 20.17 -0.66 -110.64
C HIS A 501 19.04 -0.41 -109.64
N ILE A 502 18.37 -1.49 -109.22
CA ILE A 502 17.17 -1.40 -108.36
C ILE A 502 17.56 -1.41 -106.87
N HIS A 503 18.60 -2.16 -106.50
CA HIS A 503 19.02 -2.38 -105.12
C HIS A 503 20.51 -2.08 -104.89
N GLY A 504 21.07 -1.12 -105.66
CA GLY A 504 22.49 -0.77 -105.69
C GLY A 504 23.24 -1.25 -106.93
N ASP A 505 24.43 -0.68 -107.16
CA ASP A 505 25.21 -0.92 -108.38
C ASP A 505 25.59 -2.40 -108.55
N PHE A 506 25.17 -2.96 -109.69
CA PHE A 506 25.37 -4.36 -110.08
C PHE A 506 24.86 -5.41 -109.06
N THR A 507 23.92 -5.06 -108.18
CA THR A 507 23.29 -6.00 -107.23
C THR A 507 22.08 -6.74 -107.82
N PHE A 508 21.51 -7.69 -107.07
CA PHE A 508 20.25 -8.39 -107.38
C PHE A 508 19.16 -7.46 -107.97
N GLY A 509 18.49 -7.92 -109.03
CA GLY A 509 17.48 -7.14 -109.77
C GLY A 509 18.07 -6.08 -110.72
N SER A 510 19.39 -5.82 -110.69
CA SER A 510 20.04 -4.99 -111.70
C SER A 510 19.87 -5.61 -113.09
N THR A 511 19.47 -4.80 -114.06
CA THR A 511 19.37 -5.22 -115.47
C THR A 511 20.30 -4.38 -116.33
N CYS A 512 21.18 -5.03 -117.08
CA CYS A 512 22.09 -4.37 -118.01
C CYS A 512 21.77 -4.75 -119.46
N ALA A 513 21.46 -3.76 -120.29
CA ALA A 513 21.40 -3.89 -121.73
C ALA A 513 22.79 -3.66 -122.35
N PHE A 514 23.13 -4.43 -123.39
CA PHE A 514 24.45 -4.41 -124.02
C PHE A 514 24.38 -4.09 -125.51
N SER A 515 25.22 -3.15 -125.95
CA SER A 515 25.33 -2.74 -127.34
C SER A 515 26.79 -2.76 -127.80
N CYS A 516 27.00 -3.01 -129.09
CA CYS A 516 28.32 -3.03 -129.71
C CYS A 516 28.52 -1.79 -130.59
N GLN A 517 29.77 -1.30 -130.68
CA GLN A 517 30.09 -0.21 -131.58
C GLN A 517 29.99 -0.61 -133.07
N LYS A 518 29.75 0.37 -133.93
CA LYS A 518 29.47 0.20 -135.37
C LYS A 518 30.61 -0.58 -136.07
N GLY A 519 30.28 -1.74 -136.64
CA GLY A 519 31.22 -2.68 -137.25
C GLY A 519 31.28 -4.05 -136.56
N PHE A 520 30.85 -4.12 -135.29
CA PHE A 520 30.74 -5.35 -134.51
C PHE A 520 29.28 -5.84 -134.41
N VAL A 521 29.12 -7.14 -134.16
CA VAL A 521 27.84 -7.82 -133.91
C VAL A 521 27.85 -8.36 -132.49
N LEU A 522 26.75 -8.18 -131.75
CA LEU A 522 26.59 -8.74 -130.41
C LEU A 522 26.46 -10.28 -130.47
N LYS A 523 27.05 -10.96 -129.50
CA LYS A 523 26.90 -12.40 -129.24
C LYS A 523 26.61 -12.61 -127.75
N GLY A 524 25.63 -13.47 -127.47
CA GLY A 524 24.91 -13.51 -126.19
C GLY A 524 23.60 -12.70 -126.24
N PRO A 525 22.81 -12.68 -125.15
CA PRO A 525 21.53 -11.97 -125.07
C PRO A 525 21.67 -10.44 -125.08
N GLU A 526 20.63 -9.72 -125.50
CA GLU A 526 20.67 -8.24 -125.60
C GLU A 526 20.63 -7.54 -124.22
N SER A 527 19.99 -8.18 -123.22
CA SER A 527 20.03 -7.80 -121.82
C SER A 527 20.40 -8.99 -120.93
N ARG A 528 20.92 -8.70 -119.73
CA ARG A 528 21.12 -9.67 -118.64
C ARG A 528 20.65 -9.06 -117.33
N GLU A 529 20.14 -9.89 -116.43
CA GLU A 529 19.63 -9.52 -115.12
C GLU A 529 20.44 -10.23 -114.02
N CYS A 530 20.71 -9.56 -112.90
CA CYS A 530 21.33 -10.19 -111.74
C CYS A 530 20.30 -11.00 -110.94
N THR A 531 20.43 -12.33 -110.97
CA THR A 531 19.56 -13.25 -110.23
C THR A 531 19.85 -13.25 -108.72
N ALA A 532 18.92 -13.82 -107.94
CA ALA A 532 19.01 -13.91 -106.48
C ALA A 532 20.26 -14.64 -105.93
N THR A 533 21.01 -15.36 -106.76
CA THR A 533 22.28 -16.00 -106.37
C THR A 533 23.50 -15.09 -106.49
N GLY A 534 23.37 -13.91 -107.11
CA GLY A 534 24.47 -13.00 -107.46
C GLY A 534 25.05 -13.26 -108.86
N ILE A 535 24.33 -14.00 -109.71
CA ILE A 535 24.78 -14.42 -111.03
C ILE A 535 23.92 -13.78 -112.12
N TRP A 536 24.55 -13.24 -113.17
CA TRP A 536 23.88 -12.67 -114.34
C TRP A 536 23.23 -13.76 -115.22
N THR A 537 21.98 -13.55 -115.64
CA THR A 537 21.27 -14.47 -116.55
C THR A 537 21.96 -14.65 -117.92
N GLY A 538 21.89 -15.86 -118.48
CA GLY A 538 22.48 -16.21 -119.79
C GLY A 538 24.01 -16.08 -119.84
N ASP A 539 24.59 -16.29 -121.02
CA ASP A 539 26.05 -16.25 -121.22
C ASP A 539 26.65 -14.82 -121.26
N PRO A 540 27.95 -14.66 -120.95
CA PRO A 540 28.65 -13.38 -121.05
C PRO A 540 28.63 -12.79 -122.48
N THR A 541 28.09 -11.58 -122.61
CA THR A 541 27.92 -10.92 -123.91
C THR A 541 29.21 -10.29 -124.44
N HIS A 542 29.48 -10.45 -125.73
CA HIS A 542 30.69 -9.94 -126.37
C HIS A 542 30.41 -9.46 -127.81
N CYS A 543 31.35 -8.69 -128.36
CA CYS A 543 31.22 -8.04 -129.67
C CYS A 543 32.22 -8.64 -130.67
N LYS A 544 31.77 -9.07 -131.86
CA LYS A 544 32.62 -9.69 -132.89
C LYS A 544 32.48 -9.00 -134.26
N GLY A 545 33.60 -8.72 -134.93
CA GLY A 545 33.65 -7.98 -136.21
C GLY A 545 33.12 -8.74 -137.43
N LYS A 546 32.85 -8.02 -138.53
CA LYS A 546 32.42 -8.54 -139.85
C LYS A 546 33.58 -8.62 -140.88
N SER A 547 33.40 -9.33 -142.00
CA SER A 547 34.36 -9.45 -143.12
C SER A 547 33.67 -9.73 -144.47
N CYS A 548 34.38 -9.55 -145.61
CA CYS A 548 33.83 -9.50 -146.98
C CYS A 548 34.73 -10.20 -148.04
N GLY A 549 34.22 -10.43 -149.26
CA GLY A 549 34.93 -10.98 -150.45
C GLY A 549 34.19 -10.67 -151.77
N LEU A 550 34.84 -10.80 -152.96
CA LEU A 550 34.38 -10.20 -154.24
C LEU A 550 35.01 -10.85 -155.52
N THR A 551 34.45 -10.56 -156.71
CA THR A 551 34.93 -10.69 -158.13
C THR A 551 34.21 -11.69 -159.09
N HIS A 552 34.54 -11.70 -160.40
CA HIS A 552 33.60 -11.84 -161.55
C HIS A 552 34.16 -12.63 -162.78
N ILE A 553 33.27 -13.24 -163.60
CA ILE A 553 33.44 -13.65 -165.04
C ILE A 553 34.39 -14.89 -165.26
N CYS A 554 34.25 -15.83 -166.22
CA CYS A 554 33.57 -15.89 -167.55
C CYS A 554 32.87 -17.25 -167.89
N SER A 555 32.44 -17.41 -169.15
CA SER A 555 31.44 -18.35 -169.69
C SER A 555 31.85 -19.80 -170.02
N LEU A 556 30.83 -20.68 -169.97
CA LEU A 556 30.51 -21.85 -170.81
C LEU A 556 31.59 -22.50 -171.70
N ALA A 557 32.01 -23.71 -171.31
CA ALA A 557 32.05 -24.93 -172.12
C ALA A 557 31.91 -26.14 -171.15
N GLY A 558 31.54 -27.36 -171.60
CA GLY A 558 31.17 -28.42 -170.65
C GLY A 558 31.45 -29.86 -171.07
N LEU A 559 31.05 -30.76 -170.15
CA LEU A 559 30.90 -32.22 -170.23
C LEU A 559 32.12 -33.16 -170.04
N VAL A 560 31.82 -34.26 -169.31
CA VAL A 560 32.39 -35.64 -169.38
C VAL A 560 33.53 -36.09 -168.41
N LEU A 561 33.06 -36.74 -167.32
CA LEU A 561 33.49 -38.03 -166.68
C LEU A 561 34.77 -38.21 -165.81
N SER A 562 34.53 -38.93 -164.69
CA SER A 562 35.42 -39.83 -163.92
C SER A 562 36.65 -39.27 -163.16
N GLY A 563 37.08 -39.83 -162.01
CA GLY A 563 36.44 -40.82 -161.13
C GLY A 563 37.38 -41.48 -160.09
N GLY A 564 37.06 -41.42 -158.78
CA GLY A 564 37.78 -42.09 -157.67
C GLY A 564 39.15 -41.48 -157.29
N LEU A 565 39.89 -41.90 -156.24
CA LEU A 565 39.61 -42.60 -154.96
C LEU A 565 40.93 -42.58 -154.11
N ILE A 566 40.91 -42.86 -152.77
CA ILE A 566 42.11 -43.08 -151.88
C ILE A 566 42.89 -41.75 -151.58
N ALA A 567 43.67 -41.44 -150.51
CA ALA A 567 44.21 -42.01 -149.24
C ALA A 567 44.46 -40.85 -148.21
N LEU A 568 45.02 -40.94 -146.98
CA LEU A 568 45.02 -41.91 -145.85
C LEU A 568 45.63 -41.20 -144.59
N LEU A 569 44.99 -41.37 -143.41
CA LEU A 569 45.56 -41.46 -142.02
C LEU A 569 46.50 -40.40 -141.35
N ALA A 570 46.46 -40.46 -139.99
CA ALA A 570 47.50 -40.17 -138.97
C ALA A 570 47.55 -38.77 -138.28
N LYS A 571 47.91 -38.60 -136.97
CA LYS A 571 48.00 -39.52 -135.78
C LYS A 571 48.36 -38.78 -134.45
N ARG A 572 47.51 -38.88 -133.39
CA ARG A 572 47.78 -38.62 -131.92
C ARG A 572 48.17 -37.17 -131.53
N LEU A 573 48.25 -36.69 -130.26
CA LEU A 573 48.44 -37.22 -128.87
C LEU A 573 47.40 -36.59 -127.87
N SER A 574 46.92 -37.22 -126.78
CA SER A 574 47.49 -37.46 -125.41
C SER A 574 47.77 -36.17 -124.58
N ASP A 575 47.53 -36.07 -123.26
CA ASP A 575 47.12 -37.06 -122.22
C ASP A 575 46.52 -36.43 -120.91
N ARG A 576 45.87 -37.26 -120.05
CA ARG A 576 45.53 -37.18 -118.58
C ARG A 576 44.98 -35.90 -117.86
N GLY A 577 44.20 -36.03 -116.77
CA GLY A 577 43.59 -37.22 -116.11
C GLY A 577 43.12 -37.01 -114.64
N THR A 578 42.47 -38.03 -114.02
CA THR A 578 42.13 -38.24 -112.56
C THR A 578 41.14 -37.26 -111.87
N GLU A 579 40.09 -37.62 -111.09
CA GLU A 579 39.73 -38.70 -110.11
C GLU A 579 40.24 -38.41 -108.67
N MET A 580 39.53 -38.56 -107.52
CA MET A 580 38.26 -39.21 -107.06
C MET A 580 37.33 -38.18 -106.30
N LEU A 581 36.15 -38.39 -105.63
CA LEU A 581 35.45 -39.45 -104.84
C LEU A 581 36.03 -39.78 -103.43
N PRO A 582 35.27 -40.19 -102.36
CA PRO A 582 33.81 -40.40 -102.17
C PRO A 582 33.18 -39.86 -100.84
N ALA A 583 31.99 -40.38 -100.44
CA ALA A 583 31.07 -39.99 -99.36
C ALA A 583 31.31 -40.59 -97.94
N ALA A 584 30.49 -40.19 -96.94
CA ALA A 584 30.05 -41.04 -95.80
C ALA A 584 28.74 -40.60 -95.10
N HIS A 585 27.91 -41.59 -94.69
CA HIS A 585 26.83 -41.56 -93.67
C HIS A 585 27.44 -41.99 -92.29
N PRO A 586 26.73 -42.37 -91.17
CA PRO A 586 25.28 -42.53 -90.83
C PRO A 586 24.81 -41.62 -89.65
N SER A 587 23.59 -41.54 -89.09
CA SER A 587 22.30 -42.29 -89.00
C SER A 587 21.99 -42.79 -87.55
N PHE A 588 20.69 -43.03 -87.24
CA PHE A 588 20.07 -43.48 -85.95
C PHE A 588 19.88 -42.42 -84.83
N GLY A 589 18.83 -42.49 -83.99
CA GLY A 589 17.63 -43.36 -84.06
C GLY A 589 16.60 -43.25 -82.89
N GLN A 590 15.31 -43.25 -83.25
CA GLN A 590 14.03 -43.63 -82.56
C GLN A 590 13.88 -43.82 -81.02
N GLY A 591 12.66 -43.53 -80.51
CA GLY A 591 12.10 -43.99 -79.21
C GLY A 591 11.42 -42.86 -78.41
N LEU A 592 10.10 -42.60 -78.32
CA LEU A 592 8.85 -43.37 -78.18
C LEU A 592 8.55 -43.98 -76.78
N SER A 593 8.01 -43.16 -75.86
CA SER A 593 6.95 -43.46 -74.85
C SER A 593 6.61 -42.17 -74.05
N GLY A 594 5.44 -41.91 -73.45
CA GLY A 594 4.13 -42.57 -73.53
C GLY A 594 3.41 -42.72 -72.17
N ARG A 595 2.23 -42.07 -71.99
CA ARG A 595 1.18 -42.32 -70.95
C ARG A 595 1.55 -41.94 -69.47
N VAL A 596 0.65 -41.68 -68.48
CA VAL A 596 -0.84 -41.69 -68.34
C VAL A 596 -1.38 -40.45 -67.56
N VAL A 597 -2.57 -39.99 -68.00
CA VAL A 597 -3.67 -39.20 -67.36
C VAL A 597 -3.86 -39.20 -65.82
N THR A 598 -4.24 -38.05 -65.22
CA THR A 598 -5.42 -37.91 -64.30
C THR A 598 -5.93 -36.46 -64.13
N VAL A 599 -7.26 -36.34 -63.97
CA VAL A 599 -8.16 -35.16 -63.77
C VAL A 599 -9.35 -35.76 -62.93
N PRO A 600 -10.10 -35.09 -62.00
CA PRO A 600 -10.75 -33.79 -62.20
C PRO A 600 -11.11 -32.90 -60.96
N GLY A 601 -11.80 -31.78 -61.27
CA GLY A 601 -12.80 -31.11 -60.41
C GLY A 601 -12.32 -29.89 -59.60
N GLU A 602 -13.19 -29.00 -59.12
CA GLU A 602 -14.52 -28.54 -59.59
C GLU A 602 -14.93 -27.29 -58.78
N ALA A 603 -15.72 -26.37 -59.36
CA ALA A 603 -16.21 -25.10 -58.75
C ALA A 603 -15.12 -24.10 -58.26
N GLY A 604 -15.38 -22.80 -58.09
CA GLY A 604 -16.56 -22.01 -58.47
C GLY A 604 -17.10 -21.14 -57.34
N VAL A 605 -16.98 -19.81 -57.46
CA VAL A 605 -17.88 -18.78 -56.90
C VAL A 605 -17.47 -17.41 -57.47
N ILE A 606 -18.44 -16.60 -57.88
CA ILE A 606 -18.25 -15.18 -58.22
C ILE A 606 -18.79 -14.35 -57.04
N ARG A 607 -18.01 -13.37 -56.57
CA ARG A 607 -18.54 -12.24 -55.80
C ARG A 607 -17.92 -10.93 -56.27
N SER A 608 -18.77 -9.91 -56.32
CA SER A 608 -18.48 -8.55 -56.74
C SER A 608 -17.74 -7.74 -55.68
N VAL A 609 -16.84 -6.88 -56.15
CA VAL A 609 -16.63 -5.52 -55.63
C VAL A 609 -16.81 -4.58 -56.83
#